data_AF-A0A5R9NYH8-F1
#
_entry.id   AF-A0A5R9NYH8-F1
#
_cell.length_a   1.000
_cell.length_b   1.000
_cell.length_c   1.000
_cell.angle_alpha   90.00
_cell.angle_beta   90.00
_cell.angle_gamma   90.00
#
_symmetry.space_group_name_H-M   'P 1'
#
loop_
_entity.id
_entity.type
_entity.pdbx_description
1 polymer ?
#
loop_
_entity_poly.entity_id
_entity_poly.type
_entity_poly.pdbx_seq_one_letter_code
_entity_poly.pdbx_strand_id
1 'polypeptide(L)'
;MHKQGNNLHYSVRGSGEFPVDMLKYDGCCPASASDQALIDAHSDPYTDSSEEVVVNLVLLNADRRLPHADRWESFRWEVVGSPHVESDAARIARLQAVWDGLLTSLTPAQREAMDYFRPERVI
;
A
#
# COMPACT_ATOMS: atom_id res chain seq x y z
N MET A 1 2.51 -25.55 -7.10
CA MET A 1 3.37 -24.40 -6.75
C MET A 1 2.52 -23.39 -6.00
N HIS A 2 2.67 -23.27 -4.68
CA HIS A 2 1.98 -22.23 -3.92
C HIS A 2 2.76 -20.91 -4.14
N LYS A 3 2.17 -19.95 -4.85
CA LYS A 3 2.64 -18.57 -4.80
C LYS A 3 2.48 -18.14 -3.35
N GLN A 4 3.58 -17.87 -2.64
CA GLN A 4 3.51 -17.12 -1.40
C GLN A 4 2.85 -15.78 -1.76
N GLY A 5 1.59 -15.59 -1.37
CA GLY A 5 0.91 -14.33 -1.59
C GLY A 5 1.69 -13.24 -0.85
N ASN A 6 2.11 -12.20 -1.58
CA ASN A 6 2.69 -11.04 -0.94
C ASN A 6 1.60 -10.40 -0.08
N ASN A 7 1.70 -10.58 1.23
CA ASN A 7 0.80 -9.93 2.17
C ASN A 7 1.33 -8.51 2.43
N LEU A 8 0.45 -7.52 2.36
CA LEU A 8 0.78 -6.12 2.66
C LEU A 8 0.28 -5.78 4.06
N HIS A 9 1.18 -5.35 4.93
CA HIS A 9 0.82 -4.82 6.24
C HIS A 9 0.54 -3.32 6.12
N TYR A 10 -0.53 -2.85 6.74
CA TYR A 10 -0.84 -1.44 6.88
C TYR A 10 -1.63 -1.22 8.17
N SER A 11 -1.78 0.01 8.60
CA SER A 11 -2.57 0.33 9.78
C SER A 11 -3.70 1.29 9.42
N VAL A 12 -4.75 1.30 10.23
CA VAL A 12 -5.82 2.28 10.16
C VAL A 12 -5.97 2.95 11.51
N ARG A 13 -6.25 4.24 11.52
CA ARG A 13 -6.39 5.06 12.72
C ARG A 13 -7.73 5.75 12.71
N GLY A 14 -8.48 5.66 13.79
CA GLY A 14 -9.79 6.30 13.88
C GLY A 14 -10.39 6.21 15.28
N SER A 15 -11.57 6.78 15.44
CA SER A 15 -12.34 6.76 16.69
C SER A 15 -13.81 6.41 16.41
N GLY A 16 -14.53 5.98 17.44
CA GLY A 16 -15.90 5.49 17.32
C GLY A 16 -15.99 4.06 16.76
N GLU A 17 -17.09 3.78 16.05
CA GLU A 17 -17.39 2.44 15.52
C GLU A 17 -16.38 2.02 14.44
N PHE A 18 -15.81 0.83 14.59
CA PHE A 18 -14.92 0.24 13.61
C PHE A 18 -15.73 -0.28 12.41
N PRO A 19 -15.41 0.12 11.16
CA PRO A 19 -16.18 -0.27 9.98
C PRO A 19 -15.82 -1.69 9.54
N VAL A 20 -16.37 -2.72 10.20
CA VAL A 20 -16.05 -4.14 9.94
C VAL A 20 -16.24 -4.54 8.48
N ASP A 21 -17.18 -3.92 7.77
CA ASP A 21 -17.40 -4.15 6.33
C ASP A 21 -16.18 -3.80 5.47
N MET A 22 -15.31 -2.90 5.94
CA MET A 22 -14.06 -2.57 5.25
C MET A 22 -13.09 -3.73 5.19
N LEU A 23 -13.10 -4.65 6.17
CA LEU A 23 -12.26 -5.85 6.14
C LEU A 23 -12.58 -6.71 4.92
N LYS A 24 -13.87 -6.88 4.62
CA LYS A 24 -14.34 -7.63 3.45
C LYS A 24 -14.06 -6.88 2.16
N TYR A 25 -14.28 -5.56 2.16
CA TYR A 25 -14.10 -4.71 0.99
C TYR A 25 -12.63 -4.69 0.51
N ASP A 26 -11.70 -4.44 1.43
CA ASP A 26 -10.26 -4.43 1.14
C ASP A 26 -9.66 -5.83 1.03
N GLY A 27 -10.37 -6.86 1.51
CA GLY A 27 -9.85 -8.22 1.55
C GLY A 27 -8.71 -8.37 2.55
N CYS A 28 -8.85 -7.73 3.72
CA CYS A 28 -7.85 -7.71 4.76
C CYS A 28 -8.37 -8.36 6.06
N CYS A 29 -7.44 -8.65 6.96
CA CYS A 29 -7.72 -9.19 8.29
C CYS A 29 -6.81 -8.53 9.33
N PRO A 30 -7.17 -8.56 10.63
CA PRO A 30 -6.27 -8.09 11.69
C PRO A 30 -4.92 -8.82 11.67
N ALA A 31 -3.86 -8.06 11.96
CA ALA A 31 -2.49 -8.57 11.95
C ALA A 31 -2.15 -9.44 13.17
N SER A 32 -2.86 -9.24 14.29
CA SER A 32 -2.67 -10.00 15.52
C SER A 32 -3.99 -10.17 16.28
N ALA A 33 -3.98 -11.03 17.32
CA ALA A 33 -5.11 -11.19 18.22
C ALA A 33 -5.41 -9.91 19.02
N SER A 34 -4.40 -9.08 19.30
CA SER A 34 -4.59 -7.77 19.93
C SER A 34 -5.32 -6.80 19.02
N ASP A 35 -4.99 -6.80 17.72
CA ASP A 35 -5.70 -5.99 16.72
C ASP A 35 -7.15 -6.47 16.54
N GLN A 36 -7.40 -7.79 16.57
CA GLN A 36 -8.75 -8.34 16.58
C GLN A 36 -9.54 -7.88 17.80
N ALA A 37 -8.94 -7.89 19.00
CA ALA A 37 -9.60 -7.43 20.22
C ALA A 37 -9.95 -5.93 20.17
N LEU A 38 -9.11 -5.10 19.56
CA LEU A 38 -9.42 -3.68 19.30
C LEU A 38 -10.61 -3.54 18.36
N ILE A 39 -10.64 -4.31 17.27
CA ILE A 39 -11.78 -4.33 16.36
C ILE A 39 -13.04 -4.74 17.10
N ASP A 40 -13.01 -5.83 17.86
CA ASP A 40 -14.17 -6.33 18.60
C ASP A 40 -14.69 -5.31 19.62
N ALA A 41 -13.79 -4.64 20.35
CA ALA A 41 -14.14 -3.61 21.33
C ALA A 41 -14.79 -2.37 20.68
N HIS A 42 -14.37 -2.02 19.46
CA HIS A 42 -14.87 -0.86 18.71
C HIS A 42 -15.97 -1.21 17.70
N SER A 43 -16.35 -2.48 17.53
CA SER A 43 -17.42 -2.89 16.61
C SER A 43 -18.82 -2.78 17.23
N ASP A 44 -18.91 -2.50 18.54
CA ASP A 44 -20.19 -2.30 19.21
C ASP A 44 -20.68 -0.86 18.96
N PRO A 45 -21.88 -0.65 18.37
CA PRO A 45 -22.44 0.67 18.10
C PRO A 45 -22.73 1.49 19.36
N TYR A 46 -22.69 0.87 20.55
CA TYR A 46 -22.84 1.54 21.85
C TYR A 46 -21.50 1.85 22.52
N THR A 47 -20.37 1.47 21.92
CA THR A 47 -19.05 1.88 22.38
C THR A 47 -18.86 3.37 22.08
N ASP A 48 -19.15 4.20 23.07
CA ASP A 48 -18.82 5.63 23.07
C ASP A 48 -17.32 5.80 23.36
N SER A 49 -16.48 5.37 22.42
CA SER A 49 -15.04 5.57 22.49
C SER A 49 -14.66 6.77 21.64
N SER A 50 -14.54 7.91 22.31
CA SER A 50 -13.87 9.10 21.77
C SER A 50 -12.35 8.89 21.62
N GLU A 51 -11.81 7.78 22.12
CA GLU A 51 -10.40 7.46 22.05
C GLU A 51 -10.03 7.03 20.63
N GLU A 52 -9.03 7.70 20.06
CA GLU A 52 -8.45 7.34 18.78
C GLU A 52 -7.57 6.09 18.97
N VAL A 53 -7.82 5.06 18.16
CA VAL A 53 -7.06 3.81 18.19
C VAL A 53 -6.44 3.53 16.83
N VAL A 54 -5.33 2.79 16.85
CA VAL A 54 -4.64 2.31 15.65
C VAL A 54 -4.76 0.79 15.59
N VAL A 55 -5.27 0.29 14.46
CA VAL A 55 -5.46 -1.14 14.20
C VAL A 55 -4.54 -1.57 13.07
N ASN A 56 -3.74 -2.61 13.29
CA ASN A 56 -2.86 -3.16 12.25
C ASN A 56 -3.59 -4.25 11.46
N LEU A 57 -3.54 -4.13 10.14
CA LEU A 57 -4.22 -4.99 9.19
C LEU A 57 -3.24 -5.62 8.20
N VAL A 58 -3.65 -6.76 7.65
CA VAL A 58 -2.93 -7.51 6.62
C VAL A 58 -3.83 -7.68 5.42
N LEU A 59 -3.43 -7.10 4.30
CA LEU A 59 -4.06 -7.28 3.00
C LEU A 59 -3.54 -8.58 2.38
N LEU A 60 -4.42 -9.56 2.21
CA LEU A 60 -4.06 -10.89 1.70
C LEU A 60 -3.92 -10.84 0.17
N ASN A 61 -2.89 -11.48 -0.38
CA ASN A 61 -2.64 -11.51 -1.83
C ASN A 61 -2.56 -10.11 -2.45
N ALA A 62 -1.79 -9.21 -1.82
CA ALA A 62 -1.58 -7.84 -2.26
C ALA A 62 -0.63 -7.75 -3.47
N ASP A 63 -1.01 -8.42 -4.57
CA ASP A 63 -0.27 -8.49 -5.84
C ASP A 63 -0.34 -7.14 -6.61
N ARG A 64 0.00 -6.04 -5.89
CA ARG A 64 -0.12 -4.58 -6.19
C ARG A 64 -1.37 -3.88 -5.69
N ARG A 65 -2.21 -4.57 -4.90
CA ARG A 65 -3.42 -3.97 -4.34
C ARG A 65 -3.07 -3.13 -3.10
N LEU A 66 -3.64 -1.93 -3.01
CA LEU A 66 -3.48 -1.01 -1.88
C LEU A 66 -4.81 -0.89 -1.11
N PRO A 67 -4.76 -0.48 0.18
CA PRO A 67 -5.96 -0.12 0.92
C PRO A 67 -6.69 1.04 0.23
N HIS A 68 -8.03 1.01 0.23
CA HIS A 68 -8.81 2.11 -0.35
C HIS A 68 -8.90 3.27 0.64
N ALA A 69 -7.87 4.12 0.67
CA ALA A 69 -7.74 5.21 1.63
C ALA A 69 -8.99 6.11 1.70
N ASP A 70 -9.48 6.60 0.55
CA ASP A 70 -10.67 7.46 0.47
C ASP A 70 -11.92 6.77 1.06
N ARG A 71 -12.00 5.44 0.94
CA ARG A 71 -13.12 4.68 1.45
C ARG A 71 -13.04 4.53 2.97
N TRP A 72 -11.86 4.25 3.52
CA TRP A 72 -11.63 4.27 4.96
C TRP A 72 -12.00 5.64 5.55
N GLU A 73 -11.58 6.73 4.89
CA GLU A 73 -11.83 8.10 5.36
C GLU A 73 -13.33 8.43 5.44
N SER A 74 -14.16 7.84 4.57
CA SER A 74 -15.62 8.01 4.63
C SER A 74 -16.26 7.47 5.92
N PHE A 75 -15.56 6.57 6.63
CA PHE A 75 -15.94 6.07 7.95
C PHE A 75 -15.22 6.80 9.09
N ARG A 76 -14.46 7.86 8.80
CA ARG A 76 -13.59 8.58 9.75
C ARG A 76 -12.41 7.74 10.27
N TRP A 77 -11.98 6.75 9.48
CA TRP A 77 -10.77 5.98 9.72
C TRP A 77 -9.73 6.31 8.64
N GLU A 78 -8.50 6.61 9.03
CA GLU A 78 -7.41 7.00 8.13
C GLU A 78 -6.45 5.83 7.95
N VAL A 79 -6.04 5.53 6.71
CA VAL A 79 -4.95 4.57 6.46
C VAL A 79 -3.61 5.21 6.86
N VAL A 80 -2.96 4.67 7.89
CA VAL A 80 -1.67 5.13 8.41
C VAL A 80 -0.62 4.02 8.30
N GLY A 81 0.62 4.37 7.98
CA GLY A 81 1.73 3.40 8.06
C GLY A 81 1.74 2.26 7.02
N SER A 82 0.99 2.36 5.91
CA SER A 82 1.28 1.51 4.74
C SER A 82 2.75 1.74 4.32
N PRO A 83 3.53 0.69 3.97
CA PRO A 83 4.74 0.89 3.19
C PRO A 83 4.31 1.74 2.01
N HIS A 84 4.92 2.90 1.88
CA HIS A 84 4.60 3.85 0.84
C HIS A 84 4.86 3.11 -0.48
N VAL A 85 3.80 2.59 -1.12
CA VAL A 85 3.90 2.18 -2.51
C VAL A 85 4.02 3.49 -3.24
N GLU A 86 5.27 3.82 -3.57
CA GLU A 86 5.62 4.91 -4.45
C GLU A 86 4.62 4.90 -5.61
N SER A 87 3.90 6.01 -5.80
CA SER A 87 2.93 6.10 -6.89
C SER A 87 3.62 5.77 -8.21
N ASP A 88 2.91 5.23 -9.19
CA ASP A 88 3.52 4.93 -10.49
C ASP A 88 4.21 6.17 -11.08
N ALA A 89 3.65 7.36 -10.85
CA ALA A 89 4.26 8.64 -11.22
C ALA A 89 5.60 8.90 -10.48
N ALA A 90 5.64 8.71 -9.17
CA ALA A 90 6.86 8.87 -8.39
C ALA A 90 7.92 7.83 -8.78
N ARG A 91 7.51 6.58 -9.01
CA ARG A 91 8.39 5.49 -9.45
C ARG A 91 8.96 5.77 -10.83
N ILE A 92 8.13 6.22 -11.77
CA ILE A 92 8.58 6.64 -13.10
C ILE A 92 9.57 7.79 -12.97
N ALA A 93 9.26 8.83 -12.18
CA ALA A 93 10.16 9.97 -11.98
C ALA A 93 11.51 9.56 -11.38
N ARG A 94 11.52 8.66 -10.38
CA ARG A 94 12.74 8.12 -9.79
C ARG A 94 13.56 7.32 -10.80
N LEU A 95 12.92 6.42 -11.55
CA LEU A 95 13.60 5.62 -12.56
C LEU A 95 14.12 6.47 -13.71
N GLN A 96 13.39 7.52 -14.10
CA GLN A 96 13.82 8.52 -15.07
C GLN A 96 15.07 9.26 -14.57
N ALA A 97 15.10 9.70 -13.33
CA ALA A 97 16.27 10.37 -12.75
C ALA A 97 17.51 9.45 -12.71
N VAL A 98 17.34 8.17 -12.36
CA VAL A 98 18.41 7.17 -12.42
C VAL A 98 18.90 6.98 -13.86
N TRP A 99 17.98 6.92 -14.83
CA TRP A 99 18.31 6.80 -16.24
C TRP A 99 19.10 8.02 -16.78
N ASP A 100 18.68 9.24 -16.42
CA ASP A 100 19.37 10.47 -16.83
C ASP A 100 20.79 10.56 -16.21
N GLY A 101 20.93 10.15 -14.95
CA GLY A 101 22.23 10.01 -14.29
C GLY A 101 23.14 8.97 -14.98
N LEU A 102 22.58 7.85 -15.41
CA LEU A 102 23.32 6.85 -16.17
C LEU A 102 23.78 7.44 -17.52
N LEU A 103 22.87 8.05 -18.28
CA LEU A 103 23.15 8.64 -19.59
C LEU A 103 24.27 9.68 -19.55
N THR A 104 24.28 10.53 -18.52
CA THR A 104 25.32 11.54 -18.32
C THR A 104 26.68 10.95 -18.02
N SER A 105 26.75 9.77 -17.37
CA SER A 105 28.00 9.07 -17.11
C SER A 105 28.59 8.33 -18.31
N LEU A 106 27.79 8.09 -19.37
CA LEU A 106 28.22 7.35 -20.55
C LEU A 106 28.97 8.23 -21.55
N THR A 107 30.01 7.66 -22.15
CA THR A 107 30.69 8.23 -23.33
C THR A 107 29.81 8.14 -24.58
N PRO A 108 30.08 8.92 -25.65
CA PRO A 108 29.28 8.88 -26.88
C PRO A 108 29.14 7.48 -27.49
N ALA A 109 30.24 6.71 -27.59
CA ALA A 109 30.23 5.36 -28.14
C ALA A 109 29.42 4.37 -27.28
N GLN A 110 29.40 4.56 -25.96
CA GLN A 110 28.60 3.72 -25.06
C GLN A 110 27.11 4.04 -25.17
N ARG A 111 26.73 5.31 -25.38
CA ARG A 111 25.33 5.69 -25.64
C ARG A 111 24.84 5.11 -26.95
N GLU A 112 25.64 5.21 -28.01
CA GLU A 112 25.34 4.63 -29.32
C GLU A 112 25.11 3.11 -29.24
N ALA A 113 25.99 2.38 -28.53
CA ALA A 113 25.81 0.95 -28.31
C ALA A 113 24.54 0.64 -27.50
N MET A 114 24.23 1.43 -26.47
CA MET A 114 23.04 1.24 -25.65
C MET A 114 21.74 1.48 -26.44
N ASP A 115 21.70 2.51 -27.29
CA ASP A 115 20.56 2.80 -28.15
C ASP A 115 20.37 1.70 -29.20
N TYR A 116 21.47 1.19 -29.77
CA TYR A 116 21.45 0.09 -30.75
C TYR A 116 20.90 -1.22 -30.16
N PHE A 117 21.28 -1.57 -28.93
CA PHE A 117 20.82 -2.79 -28.26
C PHE A 117 19.53 -2.62 -27.44
N ARG A 118 18.92 -1.43 -27.42
CA ARG A 118 17.69 -1.19 -26.68
C ARG A 118 16.56 -2.01 -27.32
N PRO A 119 15.94 -2.97 -26.59
CA PRO A 119 14.81 -3.70 -27.15
C PRO A 119 13.63 -2.75 -27.39
N GLU A 120 13.01 -2.84 -28.57
CA GLU A 120 11.77 -2.13 -28.86
C GLU A 120 10.71 -2.56 -27.82
N ARG A 121 10.09 -1.58 -27.16
CA ARG A 121 8.98 -1.85 -26.25
C ARG A 121 7.82 -2.39 -27.07
N VAL A 122 7.52 -3.68 -26.94
CA VAL A 122 6.24 -4.24 -27.38
C VAL A 122 5.17 -3.67 -26.44
N ILE A 123 4.34 -2.77 -26.97
CA ILE A 123 3.18 -2.18 -26.29
C ILE A 123 2.01 -3.16 -26.42
#